data_AF-A0A157SHY2-F1
#
_entry.id   AF-A0A157SHY2-F1
#
_cell.length_a   1.000
_cell.length_b   1.000
_cell.length_c   1.000
_cell.angle_alpha   90.00
_cell.angle_beta   90.00
_cell.angle_gamma   90.00
#
_symmetry.space_group_name_H-M   'P 1'
#
loop_
_entity.id
_entity.type
_entity.pdbx_description
1 polymer ?
#
loop_
_entity_poly.entity_id
_entity_poly.type
_entity_poly.pdbx_seq_one_letter_code
_entity_poly.pdbx_strand_id
1 'polypeptide(L)'
;MSINIEKAVSFIGLPCSDPSLDDFLQQSGQKRRLTTKDRPLATVGLDSESVQLQFTDSYEETRGAPRAPGFLFLEDVTVQNGKYEEDVGDFTGTLPYGLRLDMKEAEIIKALGQPDSQDEFLGAYFLNYDAVVPGIDIIFRLDLKTREITFIRFVAAEIQ
;
A
#
# COMPACT_ATOMS: atom_id res chain seq x y z
N MET A 1 -4.65 -15.13 10.22
CA MET A 1 -3.27 -15.29 9.70
C MET A 1 -2.72 -13.89 9.55
N SER A 2 -1.52 -13.61 10.05
CA SER A 2 -0.89 -12.29 9.93
C SER A 2 -0.55 -12.00 8.46
N ILE A 3 -0.82 -10.79 7.98
CA ILE A 3 -0.55 -10.39 6.60
C ILE A 3 0.94 -10.09 6.41
N ASN A 4 1.51 -10.60 5.32
CA ASN A 4 2.85 -10.25 4.88
C ASN A 4 2.76 -9.16 3.80
N ILE A 5 3.21 -7.94 4.15
CA ILE A 5 3.14 -6.78 3.26
C ILE A 5 4.15 -6.88 2.13
N GLU A 6 5.34 -7.44 2.34
CA GLU A 6 6.31 -7.68 1.27
C GLU A 6 5.72 -8.57 0.16
N LYS A 7 4.97 -9.61 0.56
CA LYS A 7 4.24 -10.46 -0.38
C LYS A 7 3.14 -9.67 -1.09
N ALA A 8 2.36 -8.86 -0.38
CA ALA A 8 1.31 -8.03 -0.99
C ALA A 8 1.88 -7.05 -2.04
N VAL A 9 2.97 -6.36 -1.69
CA VAL A 9 3.70 -5.43 -2.57
C VAL A 9 4.22 -6.14 -3.82
N SER A 10 4.68 -7.39 -3.69
CA SER A 10 5.15 -8.18 -4.84
C SER A 10 4.08 -8.44 -5.90
N PHE A 11 2.79 -8.20 -5.62
CA PHE A 11 1.70 -8.32 -6.57
C PHE A 11 1.35 -7.02 -7.30
N ILE A 12 1.96 -5.88 -6.93
CA ILE A 12 1.72 -4.61 -7.63
C ILE A 12 2.00 -4.78 -9.13
N GLY A 13 1.11 -4.23 -9.95
CA GLY A 13 1.09 -4.36 -11.40
C GLY A 13 0.57 -5.68 -11.95
N LEU A 14 0.20 -6.65 -11.09
CA LEU A 14 -0.53 -7.84 -11.52
C LEU A 14 -2.03 -7.57 -11.59
N PRO A 15 -2.73 -8.23 -12.52
CA PRO A 15 -4.18 -8.15 -12.59
C PRO A 15 -4.81 -8.89 -11.39
N CYS A 16 -5.99 -8.46 -10.96
CA CYS A 16 -6.74 -9.12 -9.89
C CYS A 16 -7.10 -10.59 -10.20
N SER A 17 -6.99 -11.02 -11.46
CA SER A 17 -7.19 -12.40 -11.92
C SER A 17 -5.91 -13.25 -11.92
N ASP A 18 -4.75 -12.68 -11.55
CA ASP A 18 -3.52 -13.46 -11.41
C ASP A 18 -3.72 -14.55 -10.34
N PRO A 19 -3.40 -15.82 -10.63
CA PRO A 19 -3.63 -16.92 -9.69
C PRO A 19 -2.96 -16.71 -8.32
N SER A 20 -1.76 -16.14 -8.29
CA SER A 20 -1.00 -15.96 -7.05
C SER A 20 -1.62 -14.86 -6.17
N LEU A 21 -2.18 -13.83 -6.79
CA LEU A 21 -2.90 -12.77 -6.10
C LEU A 21 -4.28 -13.25 -5.62
N ASP A 22 -5.03 -13.99 -6.45
CA ASP A 22 -6.31 -14.59 -6.04
C ASP A 22 -6.12 -15.54 -4.85
N ASP A 23 -5.09 -16.39 -4.89
CA ASP A 23 -4.74 -17.27 -3.77
C ASP A 23 -4.39 -16.50 -2.49
N PHE A 24 -3.62 -15.40 -2.63
CA PHE A 24 -3.28 -14.54 -1.49
C PHE A 24 -4.52 -13.87 -0.87
N LEU A 25 -5.42 -13.36 -1.69
CA LEU A 25 -6.67 -12.76 -1.23
C LEU A 25 -7.55 -13.78 -0.50
N GLN A 26 -7.71 -14.97 -1.06
CA GLN A 26 -8.47 -16.06 -0.44
C GLN A 26 -7.87 -16.51 0.89
N GLN A 27 -6.55 -16.67 0.96
CA GLN A 27 -5.83 -17.01 2.21
C GLN A 27 -5.99 -15.91 3.28
N SER A 28 -6.14 -14.66 2.85
CA SER A 28 -6.40 -13.51 3.72
C SER A 28 -7.87 -13.40 4.15
N GLY A 29 -8.72 -14.36 3.77
CA GLY A 29 -10.12 -14.42 4.15
C GLY A 29 -11.06 -13.71 3.19
N GLN A 30 -10.55 -13.14 2.08
CA GLN A 30 -11.43 -12.53 1.09
C GLN A 30 -12.18 -13.56 0.28
N LYS A 31 -13.50 -13.38 0.25
CA LYS A 31 -14.45 -14.29 -0.43
C LYS A 31 -15.00 -13.68 -1.71
N ARG A 32 -14.89 -12.36 -1.86
CA ARG A 32 -15.38 -11.62 -3.03
C ARG A 32 -14.30 -11.57 -4.09
N ARG A 33 -14.60 -12.04 -5.29
CA ARG A 33 -13.76 -11.84 -6.48
C ARG A 33 -14.13 -10.51 -7.14
N LEU A 34 -13.12 -9.73 -7.52
CA LEU A 34 -13.30 -8.54 -8.33
C LEU A 34 -13.75 -8.92 -9.74
N THR A 35 -14.59 -8.08 -10.35
CA THR A 35 -15.18 -8.28 -11.67
C THR A 35 -15.16 -6.98 -12.46
N THR A 36 -15.54 -7.02 -13.74
CA THR A 36 -15.62 -5.82 -14.58
C THR A 36 -16.61 -4.76 -14.08
N LYS A 37 -17.53 -5.11 -13.17
CA LYS A 37 -18.44 -4.16 -12.52
C LYS A 37 -17.74 -3.28 -11.48
N ASP A 38 -16.54 -3.66 -11.05
CA ASP A 38 -15.73 -2.94 -10.07
C ASP A 38 -14.80 -1.90 -10.73
N ARG A 39 -14.99 -1.62 -12.03
CA ARG A 39 -14.27 -0.55 -12.73
C ARG A 39 -14.86 0.84 -12.42
N PRO A 40 -14.06 1.91 -12.53
CA PRO A 40 -12.63 1.91 -12.90
C PRO A 40 -11.71 1.56 -11.72
N LEU A 41 -12.23 1.63 -10.49
CA LEU A 41 -11.48 1.49 -9.27
C LEU A 41 -12.16 0.51 -8.31
N ALA A 42 -11.36 -0.34 -7.68
CA ALA A 42 -11.81 -1.19 -6.59
C ALA A 42 -10.86 -1.12 -5.41
N THR A 43 -11.41 -1.26 -4.20
CA THR A 43 -10.62 -1.38 -2.98
C THR A 43 -10.97 -2.69 -2.28
N VAL A 44 -9.95 -3.37 -1.76
CA VAL A 44 -10.11 -4.59 -0.97
C VAL A 44 -9.38 -4.42 0.35
N GLY A 45 -10.16 -4.41 1.44
CA GLY A 45 -9.65 -4.42 2.80
C GLY A 45 -9.30 -5.81 3.29
N LEU A 46 -8.21 -5.90 4.05
CA LEU A 46 -7.68 -7.08 4.69
C LEU A 46 -7.24 -6.73 6.13
N ASP A 47 -7.05 -7.74 6.98
CA ASP A 47 -6.58 -7.58 8.37
C ASP A 47 -7.36 -6.51 9.15
N SER A 48 -8.67 -6.73 9.30
CA SER A 48 -9.57 -5.77 9.95
C SER A 48 -9.54 -4.38 9.31
N GLU A 49 -9.46 -4.33 7.97
CA GLU A 49 -9.38 -3.12 7.15
C GLU A 49 -8.08 -2.31 7.31
N SER A 50 -7.13 -2.77 8.14
CA SER A 50 -5.84 -2.09 8.33
C SER A 50 -4.92 -2.21 7.12
N VAL A 51 -5.19 -3.13 6.20
CA VAL A 51 -4.48 -3.23 4.91
C VAL A 51 -5.49 -3.05 3.78
N GLN A 52 -5.28 -2.03 2.95
CA GLN A 52 -6.11 -1.74 1.78
C GLN A 52 -5.30 -2.00 0.52
N LEU A 53 -5.87 -2.82 -0.38
CA LEU A 53 -5.37 -3.04 -1.72
C LEU A 53 -6.21 -2.24 -2.70
N GLN A 54 -5.61 -1.30 -3.42
CA GLN A 54 -6.29 -0.48 -4.41
C GLN A 54 -6.01 -0.99 -5.81
N PHE A 55 -7.06 -1.18 -6.60
CA PHE A 55 -7.00 -1.67 -7.96
C PHE A 55 -7.55 -0.63 -8.93
N THR A 56 -6.90 -0.46 -10.07
CA THR A 56 -7.31 0.48 -11.13
C THR A 56 -7.27 -0.17 -12.51
N ASP A 57 -8.14 0.28 -13.42
CA ASP A 57 -8.08 -0.08 -14.84
C ASP A 57 -7.22 0.88 -15.69
N SER A 58 -6.78 2.00 -15.11
CA SER A 58 -5.91 3.00 -15.75
C SER A 58 -4.42 2.83 -15.39
N TYR A 59 -4.01 1.65 -14.90
CA TYR A 59 -2.65 1.41 -14.37
C TYR A 59 -1.57 1.72 -15.41
N GLU A 60 -1.78 1.31 -16.67
CA GLU A 60 -0.79 1.51 -17.73
C GLU A 60 -0.52 2.99 -18.02
N GLU A 61 -1.54 3.83 -17.87
CA GLU A 61 -1.45 5.27 -18.12
C GLU A 61 -0.68 6.00 -17.03
N THR A 62 -0.67 5.47 -15.80
CA THR A 62 -0.09 6.14 -14.62
C THR A 62 1.21 5.50 -14.11
N ARG A 63 1.34 4.18 -14.24
CA ARG A 63 2.43 3.37 -13.64
C ARG A 63 3.25 2.57 -14.66
N GLY A 64 2.87 2.61 -15.93
CA GLY A 64 3.54 1.89 -17.01
C GLY A 64 2.97 0.50 -17.25
N ALA A 65 3.57 -0.25 -18.18
CA ALA A 65 3.02 -1.51 -18.67
C ALA A 65 2.71 -2.49 -17.52
N PRO A 66 1.48 -3.00 -17.41
CA PRO A 66 1.14 -3.98 -16.40
C PRO A 66 1.93 -5.27 -16.62
N ARG A 67 2.14 -6.03 -15.55
CA ARG A 67 3.00 -7.23 -15.57
C ARG A 67 2.36 -8.42 -16.28
N ALA A 68 1.04 -8.39 -16.46
CA ALA A 68 0.25 -9.38 -17.19
C ALA A 68 -1.04 -8.72 -17.70
N PRO A 69 -1.73 -9.28 -18.70
CA PRO A 69 -3.00 -8.74 -19.19
C PRO A 69 -4.14 -8.95 -18.18
N GLY A 70 -5.05 -7.97 -18.07
CA GLY A 70 -6.22 -8.05 -17.22
C GLY A 70 -7.09 -6.79 -17.26
N PHE A 71 -8.08 -6.72 -16.36
CA PHE A 71 -9.10 -5.66 -16.39
C PHE A 71 -9.03 -4.66 -15.23
N LEU A 72 -8.34 -5.02 -14.14
CA LEU A 72 -8.02 -4.22 -12.96
C LEU A 72 -6.67 -4.70 -12.46
N PHE A 73 -5.77 -3.79 -12.13
CA PHE A 73 -4.41 -4.07 -11.68
C PHE A 73 -4.20 -3.53 -10.28
N LEU A 74 -3.47 -4.26 -9.44
CA LEU A 74 -3.09 -3.78 -8.11
C LEU A 74 -2.14 -2.58 -8.29
N GLU A 75 -2.60 -1.40 -7.86
CA GLU A 75 -1.87 -0.14 -7.97
C GLU A 75 -1.01 0.10 -6.72
N ASP A 76 -1.63 -0.02 -5.55
CA ASP A 76 -0.96 0.23 -4.28
C ASP A 76 -1.46 -0.67 -3.15
N VAL A 77 -0.60 -0.80 -2.15
CA VAL A 77 -0.87 -1.44 -0.88
C VAL A 77 -0.72 -0.39 0.22
N THR A 78 -1.80 -0.06 0.90
CA THR A 78 -1.81 0.90 2.00
C THR A 78 -2.01 0.17 3.32
N VAL A 79 -1.13 0.39 4.29
CA VAL A 79 -1.26 -0.07 5.68
C VAL A 79 -1.65 1.11 6.55
N GLN A 80 -2.86 1.08 7.09
CA GLN A 80 -3.43 2.08 7.96
C GLN A 80 -3.10 1.79 9.42
N ASN A 81 -2.88 2.85 10.19
CA ASN A 81 -2.77 2.76 11.63
C ASN A 81 -4.16 2.92 12.26
N GLY A 82 -4.73 1.82 12.76
CA GLY A 82 -6.06 1.81 13.39
C GLY A 82 -6.23 2.77 14.57
N LYS A 83 -5.13 3.26 15.16
CA LYS A 83 -5.16 4.36 16.14
C LYS A 83 -5.82 5.64 15.59
N TYR A 84 -5.72 5.89 14.29
CA TYR A 84 -6.11 7.14 13.63
C TYR A 84 -7.35 7.03 12.74
N GLU A 85 -7.86 5.83 12.50
CA GLU A 85 -8.94 5.58 11.55
C GLU A 85 -10.08 4.85 12.26
N GLU A 86 -11.27 5.44 12.22
CA GLU A 86 -12.47 4.83 12.78
C GLU A 86 -12.81 3.54 12.02
N ASP A 87 -13.28 2.52 12.75
CA ASP A 87 -13.63 1.20 12.21
C ASP A 87 -12.47 0.38 11.59
N VAL A 88 -11.23 0.86 11.69
CA VAL A 88 -10.02 0.11 11.30
C VAL A 88 -9.38 -0.51 12.53
N GLY A 89 -9.20 -1.82 12.50
CA GLY A 89 -8.56 -2.57 13.59
C GLY A 89 -7.04 -2.35 13.64
N ASP A 90 -6.42 -2.87 14.70
CA ASP A 90 -4.96 -2.91 14.79
C ASP A 90 -4.38 -3.81 13.68
N PHE A 91 -3.34 -3.31 13.01
CA PHE A 91 -2.56 -4.09 12.07
C PHE A 91 -1.83 -5.23 12.80
N THR A 92 -2.05 -6.46 12.35
CA THR A 92 -1.45 -7.68 12.92
C THR A 92 -0.39 -8.29 12.00
N GLY A 93 -0.14 -7.67 10.85
CA GLY A 93 0.83 -8.07 9.85
C GLY A 93 2.29 -7.78 10.18
N THR A 94 3.15 -7.96 9.19
CA THR A 94 4.56 -7.57 9.21
C THR A 94 4.86 -6.57 8.09
N LEU A 95 5.61 -5.53 8.41
CA LEU A 95 6.09 -4.53 7.46
C LEU A 95 7.53 -4.83 7.05
N PRO A 96 7.93 -4.54 5.79
CA PRO A 96 9.29 -4.72 5.33
C PRO A 96 10.24 -3.68 5.95
N TYR A 97 11.55 -3.87 5.75
CA TYR A 97 12.62 -2.92 6.14
C TYR A 97 12.70 -2.60 7.64
N GLY A 98 12.14 -3.48 8.48
CA GLY A 98 12.08 -3.27 9.93
C GLY A 98 11.15 -2.14 10.35
N LEU A 99 10.28 -1.66 9.44
CA LEU A 99 9.28 -0.64 9.74
C LEU A 99 8.24 -1.15 10.74
N ARG A 100 7.68 -0.24 11.52
CA ARG A 100 6.55 -0.49 12.42
C ARG A 100 5.61 0.71 12.39
N LEU A 101 4.31 0.48 12.57
CA LEU A 101 3.32 1.57 12.57
C LEU A 101 3.42 2.51 13.79
N ASP A 102 4.12 2.08 14.85
CA ASP A 102 4.37 2.91 16.02
C ASP A 102 5.58 3.84 15.87
N MET A 103 6.29 3.76 14.73
CA MET A 103 7.45 4.61 14.46
C MET A 103 7.05 6.07 14.25
N LYS A 104 7.98 6.94 14.65
CA LYS A 104 7.96 8.37 14.31
C LYS A 104 8.91 8.68 13.17
N GLU A 105 8.75 9.86 12.57
CA GLU A 105 9.62 10.42 11.53
C GLU A 105 11.12 10.12 11.74
N ALA A 106 11.68 10.43 12.91
CA ALA A 106 13.10 10.22 13.20
C ALA A 106 13.51 8.74 13.16
N GLU A 107 12.63 7.82 13.53
CA GLU A 107 12.88 6.38 13.47
C GLU A 107 12.78 5.85 12.03
N ILE A 108 11.84 6.39 11.23
CA ILE A 108 11.72 6.08 9.80
C ILE A 108 12.99 6.52 9.07
N ILE A 109 13.44 7.76 9.30
CA ILE A 109 14.66 8.29 8.69
C ILE A 109 15.89 7.48 9.11
N LYS A 110 15.94 7.01 10.35
CA LYS A 110 17.01 6.12 10.81
C LYS A 110 16.99 4.76 10.11
N ALA A 111 15.81 4.24 9.78
CA ALA A 111 15.64 2.94 9.13
C ALA A 111 15.90 2.98 7.62
N LEU A 112 15.41 4.03 6.93
CA LEU A 112 15.42 4.11 5.46
C LEU A 112 16.41 5.14 4.90
N GLY A 113 16.95 6.04 5.72
CA GLY A 113 17.74 7.17 5.25
C GLY A 113 16.90 8.45 5.11
N GLN A 114 17.43 9.44 4.39
CA GLN A 114 16.67 10.66 4.10
C GLN A 114 15.61 10.40 3.02
N PRO A 115 14.40 10.98 3.13
CA PRO A 115 13.40 10.90 2.07
C PRO A 115 13.84 11.73 0.85
N ASP A 116 13.34 11.35 -0.32
CA ASP A 116 13.56 12.10 -1.57
C ASP A 116 12.75 13.40 -1.60
N SER A 117 11.56 13.38 -0.97
CA SER A 117 10.78 14.58 -0.73
C SER A 117 9.99 14.50 0.57
N GLN A 118 9.69 15.68 1.13
CA GLN A 118 8.91 15.83 2.34
C GLN A 118 8.07 17.10 2.27
N ASP A 119 6.79 17.01 2.62
CA ASP A 119 5.87 18.15 2.50
C ASP A 119 4.71 18.07 3.48
N GLU A 120 4.16 19.24 3.85
CA GLU A 120 2.92 19.35 4.61
C GLU A 120 1.75 19.56 3.67
N PHE A 121 0.79 18.62 3.67
CA PHE A 121 -0.37 18.67 2.79
C PHE A 121 -1.63 18.17 3.51
N LEU A 122 -2.75 18.89 3.32
CA LEU A 122 -4.07 18.56 3.90
C LEU A 122 -4.04 18.19 5.40
N GLY A 123 -3.24 18.93 6.19
CA GLY A 123 -3.16 18.71 7.64
C GLY A 123 -2.37 17.47 8.06
N ALA A 124 -1.56 16.90 7.15
CA ALA A 124 -0.63 15.82 7.44
C ALA A 124 0.76 16.15 6.89
N TYR A 125 1.73 15.34 7.29
CA TYR A 125 3.11 15.44 6.81
C TYR A 125 3.50 14.18 6.06
N PHE A 126 4.06 14.37 4.88
CA PHE A 126 4.40 13.28 3.98
C PHE A 126 5.90 13.12 3.89
N LEU A 127 6.36 11.87 3.91
CA LEU A 127 7.70 11.49 3.51
C LEU A 127 7.57 10.56 2.30
N ASN A 128 8.21 10.90 1.18
CA ASN A 128 8.24 10.06 0.00
C ASN A 128 9.65 9.53 -0.22
N TYR A 129 9.75 8.22 -0.45
CA TYR A 129 10.98 7.53 -0.79
C TYR A 129 10.77 6.86 -2.14
N ASP A 130 11.56 7.26 -3.11
CA ASP A 130 11.45 6.79 -4.49
C ASP A 130 12.32 5.54 -4.66
N ALA A 131 11.77 4.53 -5.33
CA ALA A 131 12.50 3.31 -5.69
C ALA A 131 13.22 2.60 -4.52
N VAL A 132 12.61 2.57 -3.32
CA VAL A 132 13.12 1.78 -2.16
C VAL A 132 13.34 0.31 -2.55
N VAL A 133 12.53 -0.17 -3.48
CA VAL A 133 12.78 -1.37 -4.30
C VAL A 133 12.64 -0.96 -5.76
N PRO A 134 13.33 -1.61 -6.72
CA PRO A 134 13.14 -1.32 -8.13
C PRO A 134 11.66 -1.25 -8.54
N GLY A 135 11.21 -0.04 -8.89
CA GLY A 135 9.85 0.25 -9.36
C GLY A 135 8.78 0.42 -8.28
N ILE A 136 9.13 0.46 -6.99
CA ILE A 136 8.19 0.68 -5.88
C ILE A 136 8.64 1.87 -5.02
N ASP A 137 7.73 2.83 -4.87
CA ASP A 137 7.88 3.97 -3.99
C ASP A 137 7.18 3.71 -2.66
N ILE A 138 7.67 4.33 -1.59
CA ILE A 138 7.07 4.27 -0.26
C ILE A 138 6.68 5.67 0.18
N ILE A 139 5.40 5.85 0.48
CA ILE A 139 4.82 7.09 0.96
C ILE A 139 4.37 6.89 2.40
N PHE A 140 4.92 7.69 3.31
CA PHE A 140 4.45 7.78 4.68
C PHE A 140 3.56 9.00 4.83
N ARG A 141 2.37 8.82 5.40
CA ARG A 141 1.60 9.93 5.96
C ARG A 141 1.75 9.90 7.46
N LEU A 142 2.18 11.03 8.01
CA LEU A 142 2.40 11.23 9.43
C LEU A 142 1.40 12.26 9.97
N ASP A 143 1.00 12.08 11.23
CA ASP A 143 0.26 13.10 11.96
C ASP A 143 1.12 14.36 12.11
N LEU A 144 0.51 15.52 11.85
CA LEU A 144 1.22 16.79 11.76
C LEU A 144 1.90 17.19 13.09
N LYS A 145 1.33 16.80 14.23
CA LYS A 145 1.81 17.23 15.56
C LYS A 145 2.77 16.22 16.17
N THR A 146 2.39 14.95 16.14
CA THR A 146 3.12 13.86 16.81
C THR A 146 4.18 13.23 15.93
N ARG A 147 4.10 13.46 14.60
CA ARG A 147 4.93 12.84 13.56
C ARG A 147 4.89 11.30 13.61
N GLU A 148 3.81 10.74 14.13
CA GLU A 148 3.51 9.31 14.17
C GLU A 148 2.85 8.88 12.86
N ILE A 149 3.10 7.65 12.41
CA ILE A 149 2.53 7.11 11.18
C ILE A 149 1.00 7.01 11.30
N THR A 150 0.30 7.63 10.35
CA THR A 150 -1.14 7.40 10.13
C THR A 150 -1.36 6.35 9.05
N PHE A 151 -0.54 6.34 7.99
CA PHE A 151 -0.43 5.20 7.08
C PHE A 151 0.94 5.09 6.41
N ILE A 152 1.20 3.89 5.87
CA ILE A 152 2.30 3.60 4.94
C ILE A 152 1.69 3.10 3.64
N ARG A 153 2.07 3.68 2.50
CA ARG A 153 1.61 3.26 1.18
C ARG A 153 2.80 2.81 0.33
N PHE A 154 2.67 1.64 -0.27
CA PHE A 154 3.61 1.10 -1.25
C PHE A 154 2.94 1.15 -2.62
N VAL A 155 3.52 1.89 -3.55
CA VAL A 155 2.90 2.17 -4.85
C VAL A 155 3.91 1.93 -5.96
N ALA A 156 3.43 1.52 -7.14
CA ALA A 156 4.28 1.49 -8.32
C ALA A 156 4.81 2.89 -8.63
N ALA A 157 6.09 2.97 -9.02
CA ALA A 157 6.69 4.22 -9.46
C ALA A 157 5.93 4.81 -10.66
N GLU A 158 5.80 6.14 -10.68
CA GLU A 158 5.18 6.83 -11.81
C GLU A 158 6.06 6.79 -13.06
N ILE A 159 5.41 6.80 -14.23
CA ILE A 159 6.12 7.01 -15.50
C ILE A 159 6.63 8.45 -15.51
N GLN A 160 7.96 8.62 -15.64
CA GLN A 160 8.60 9.92 -15.85
C GLN A 160 8.44 10.44 -17.29
#